data_AF-A0AAU7CRS4-F1
#
_entry.id   AF-A0AAU7CRS4-F1
#
_cell.length_a   1.000
_cell.length_b   1.000
_cell.length_c   1.000
_cell.angle_alpha   90.00
_cell.angle_beta   90.00
_cell.angle_gamma   90.00
#
_symmetry.space_group_name_H-M   'P 1'
#
loop_
_entity.id
_entity.type
_entity.pdbx_description
1 polymer ?
#
loop_
_entity_poly.entity_id
_entity_poly.type
_entity_poly.pdbx_seq_one_letter_code
_entity_poly.pdbx_strand_id
1 'polypeptide(L)' 'MLSTISETTMWQRHLASVIRSGLIDRAAVVDFRGLHAVVGVYKDGSYSAPLAKYSEYRRAEDAMAVVQRLAEPTALVEAN' A
#
# COMPACT_ATOMS: atom_id res chain seq x y z
N MET A 1 -16.84 -20.18 -7.71
CA MET A 1 -15.79 -19.61 -8.59
C MET A 1 -14.70 -19.03 -7.72
N LEU A 2 -13.50 -19.63 -7.71
CA LEU A 2 -12.33 -19.04 -7.05
C LEU A 2 -11.86 -17.85 -7.90
N SER A 3 -12.02 -16.64 -7.38
CA SER A 3 -11.59 -15.42 -8.06
C SER A 3 -10.06 -15.35 -8.00
N THR A 4 -9.39 -15.47 -9.14
CA THR A 4 -7.94 -15.28 -9.24
C THR A 4 -7.62 -13.83 -8.88
N ILE A 5 -7.10 -13.60 -7.67
CA ILE A 5 -6.68 -12.27 -7.24
C ILE A 5 -5.43 -11.91 -8.05
N SER A 6 -5.45 -10.77 -8.75
CA SER A 6 -4.26 -10.26 -9.45
C SER A 6 -3.14 -9.96 -8.44
N GLU A 7 -1.89 -10.18 -8.82
CA GLU A 7 -0.71 -9.88 -7.99
C GLU A 7 -0.75 -8.43 -7.47
N THR A 8 -1.23 -7.49 -8.29
CA THR A 8 -1.43 -6.09 -7.89
C THR A 8 -2.37 -5.96 -6.69
N THR A 9 -3.53 -6.62 -6.76
CA THR A 9 -4.52 -6.59 -5.68
C THR A 9 -4.00 -7.31 -4.44
N MET A 10 -3.17 -8.34 -4.60
CA MET A 10 -2.58 -9.08 -3.49
C MET A 10 -1.63 -8.20 -2.68
N TRP A 11 -0.63 -7.58 -3.32
CA TRP A 11 0.34 -6.75 -2.58
C TRP A 11 -0.32 -5.51 -1.96
N GLN A 12 -1.30 -4.91 -2.65
CA GLN A 12 -2.03 -3.74 -2.13
C GLN A 12 -2.81 -4.08 -0.86
N ARG A 13 -3.54 -5.20 -0.87
CA ARG A 13 -4.28 -5.68 0.31
C ARG A 13 -3.36 -6.11 1.44
N HIS A 14 -2.23 -6.74 1.10
CA HIS A 14 -1.24 -7.13 2.09
C HIS A 14 -0.65 -5.91 2.80
N LEU A 15 -0.16 -4.91 2.04
CA LEU A 15 0.38 -3.69 2.63
C LEU A 15 -0.65 -2.96 3.48
N ALA A 16 -1.89 -2.83 2.99
CA ALA A 16 -2.98 -2.22 3.77
C ALA A 16 -3.26 -2.97 5.08
N SER A 17 -3.21 -4.30 5.07
CA SER A 17 -3.36 -5.11 6.28
C SER A 17 -2.23 -4.89 7.28
N VAL A 18 -0.99 -4.75 6.81
CA VAL A 18 0.18 -4.50 7.66
C VAL A 18 0.16 -3.09 8.24
N ILE A 19 -0.36 -2.11 7.50
CA ILE A 19 -0.60 -0.75 8.02
C ILE A 19 -1.64 -0.81 9.15
N ARG A 20 -2.77 -1.51 8.94
CA ARG A 20 -3.81 -1.66 9.96
C ARG A 20 -3.35 -2.38 11.22
N SER A 21 -2.38 -3.30 11.12
CA SER A 21 -1.81 -3.96 12.30
C SER A 21 -0.83 -3.07 13.08
N GLY A 22 -0.45 -1.92 12.53
CA GLY A 22 0.50 -0.98 13.13
C GLY A 22 1.98 -1.37 12.99
N LEU A 23 2.28 -2.41 12.20
CA LEU A 23 3.66 -2.78 11.88
C LEU A 23 4.33 -1.79 10.92
N ILE A 24 3.54 -1.21 10.01
CA ILE A 24 3.94 -0.12 9.11
C ILE A 24 3.06 1.09 9.44
N ASP A 25 3.63 2.30 9.48
CA ASP A 25 2.91 3.53 9.76
C ASP A 25 2.02 3.94 8.58
N ARG A 26 2.59 3.97 7.37
CA ARG A 26 1.89 4.38 6.16
C ARG A 26 2.57 3.86 4.89
N ALA A 27 1.89 3.98 3.75
CA ALA A 27 2.50 3.79 2.43
C ALA A 27 3.07 5.11 1.88
N ALA A 28 4.14 5.04 1.11
CA ALA A 28 4.72 6.17 0.41
C ALA A 28 5.26 5.80 -0.97
N VAL A 29 5.46 6.81 -1.82
CA VAL A 29 6.16 6.69 -3.11
C VAL A 29 7.55 7.30 -2.95
N VAL A 30 8.59 6.55 -3.33
CA VAL A 30 9.99 6.99 -3.28
C VAL A 30 10.67 6.80 -4.63
N ASP A 31 11.70 7.61 -4.92
CA ASP A 31 12.58 7.32 -6.05
C ASP A 31 13.42 6.07 -5.75
N PHE A 32 13.47 5.16 -6.71
CA PHE A 32 14.27 3.96 -6.65
C PHE A 32 14.92 3.70 -8.00
N ARG A 33 16.16 4.20 -8.15
CA ARG A 33 17.00 3.99 -9.36
C ARG A 33 16.30 4.46 -10.64
N GLY A 34 15.67 5.64 -10.61
CA GLY A 34 14.95 6.21 -11.75
C GLY A 34 13.56 5.62 -12.00
N LEU A 35 13.02 4.87 -11.04
CA LEU A 35 11.63 4.41 -11.01
C LEU A 35 10.94 4.95 -9.75
N HIS A 36 9.61 4.95 -9.77
CA HIS A 36 8.78 5.32 -8.64
C HIS A 36 8.32 4.05 -7.92
N ALA A 37 8.86 3.82 -6.73
CA ALA A 37 8.59 2.63 -5.93
C ALA A 37 7.55 2.92 -4.84
N VAL A 38 6.59 2.02 -4.68
CA VAL A 38 5.69 2.01 -3.52
C VAL A 38 6.34 1.22 -2.40
N VAL A 39 6.47 1.85 -1.24
CA VAL A 39 7.08 1.29 -0.03
C VAL A 39 6.18 1.50 1.18
N GLY A 40 6.35 0.68 2.21
CA GLY A 40 5.88 0.99 3.55
C GLY A 40 6.89 1.86 4.29
N VAL A 41 6.38 2.77 5.12
CA VAL A 41 7.16 3.63 6.02
C VAL A 41 6.92 3.13 7.43
N TYR A 42 7.99 2.80 8.16
CA TYR A 42 7.93 2.43 9.57
C TYR A 42 7.84 3.67 10.46
N LYS A 43 7.51 3.50 11.75
CA LYS A 43 7.36 4.61 12.71
C LYS A 43 8.65 5.40 12.95
N ASP A 44 9.80 4.78 12.75
CA ASP A 44 11.13 5.40 12.81
C ASP A 44 11.48 6.19 11.53
N GLY A 45 10.59 6.19 10.52
CA GLY A 45 10.80 6.84 9.23
C GLY A 45 11.57 5.99 8.21
N SER A 46 12.03 4.78 8.59
CA SER A 46 12.71 3.86 7.68
C SER A 46 11.74 3.31 6.62
N TYR A 47 12.27 2.92 5.47
CA TYR A 47 11.47 2.35 4.37
C TYR A 47 11.60 0.82 4.30
N SER A 48 10.49 0.17 3.94
CA SER A 48 10.50 -1.24 3.56
C SER A 48 11.18 -1.46 2.20
N ALA A 49 11.38 -2.71 1.84
CA ALA A 49 11.69 -3.07 0.45
C ALA A 49 10.58 -2.58 -0.50
N PRO A 50 10.91 -2.22 -1.77
CA PRO A 50 9.94 -1.89 -2.80
C PRO A 50 8.94 -3.02 -3.04
N LEU A 51 7.64 -2.71 -2.94
CA LEU A 51 6.54 -3.66 -3.17
C LEU A 51 6.07 -3.64 -4.63
N ALA A 52 6.07 -2.47 -5.23
CA ALA A 52 5.78 -2.26 -6.65
C ALA A 52 6.65 -1.13 -7.20
N LYS A 53 6.95 -1.17 -8.50
CA LYS A 53 7.76 -0.16 -9.19
C LYS A 53 7.03 0.28 -10.45
N TYR A 54 7.05 1.58 -10.69
CA TYR A 54 6.40 2.21 -11.82
C TYR A 54 7.38 3.11 -12.55
N SER A 55 7.28 3.14 -13.87
CA SER A 55 8.00 4.12 -14.70
C SER A 55 7.38 5.51 -14.63
N GLU A 56 6.09 5.60 -14.29
CA GLU A 56 5.34 6.86 -14.21
C GLU A 56 4.94 7.16 -12.77
N TYR A 57 5.24 8.38 -12.30
CA TYR A 57 4.95 8.81 -10.93
C TYR A 57 3.47 8.72 -10.59
N ARG A 58 2.59 9.20 -11.48
CA ARG A 58 1.12 9.15 -11.30
C ARG A 58 0.62 7.74 -11.01
N ARG A 59 1.14 6.71 -11.68
CA ARG A 59 0.72 5.33 -11.45
C ARG A 59 1.14 4.82 -10.07
N ALA A 60 2.31 5.25 -9.57
CA ALA A 60 2.75 4.93 -8.23
C ALA A 60 1.87 5.63 -7.17
N GLU A 61 1.51 6.89 -7.42
CA GLU A 61 0.58 7.63 -6.56
C GLU A 61 -0.81 6.99 -6.51
N ASP A 62 -1.38 6.64 -7.67
CA ASP A 62 -2.68 5.96 -7.74
C ASP A 62 -2.65 4.64 -6.95
N ALA A 63 -1.58 3.84 -7.12
CA ALA A 63 -1.42 2.59 -6.41
C ALA A 63 -1.28 2.80 -4.88
N MET A 64 -0.56 3.84 -4.47
CA MET A 64 -0.40 4.22 -3.07
C MET A 64 -1.71 4.72 -2.46
N ALA A 65 -2.49 5.51 -3.19
CA ALA A 65 -3.81 5.99 -2.78
C ALA A 65 -4.80 4.82 -2.56
N VAL A 66 -4.76 3.80 -3.43
CA VAL A 66 -5.55 2.56 -3.23
C VAL A 66 -5.17 1.87 -1.92
N VAL A 67 -3.87 1.73 -1.63
CA VAL A 67 -3.42 1.12 -0.37
C VAL A 67 -3.90 1.93 0.84
N GLN A 68 -3.78 3.25 0.81
CA GLN A 68 -4.25 4.11 1.89
C GLN A 68 -5.74 3.90 2.14
N ARG A 69 -6.56 3.91 1.09
CA ARG A 69 -8.01 3.67 1.19
C ARG A 69 -8.36 2.29 1.74
N LEU A 70 -7.57 1.27 1.40
CA LEU A 70 -7.75 -0.07 1.96
C LEU A 70 -7.29 -0.16 3.43
N ALA A 71 -6.33 0.68 3.83
CA ALA A 71 -5.79 0.74 5.18
C ALA A 71 -6.67 1.55 6.14
N GLU A 72 -7.50 2.46 5.62
CA GLU A 72 -8.51 3.15 6.41
C GLU A 72 -9.39 2.09 7.13
N PRO A 73 -9.52 2.17 8.46
CA PRO A 73 -10.43 1.28 9.17
C PRO A 73 -11.84 1.54 8.63
N THR A 74 -12.50 0.49 8.12
CA THR A 74 -13.93 0.53 7.80
C THR A 74 -14.71 0.64 9.11
N ALA A 75 -14.71 1.82 9.72
CA ALA A 75 -15.59 2.16 10.82
C ALA A 75 -16.86 2.74 10.20
N LEU A 76 -17.79 1.86 9.77
CA LEU A 76 -19.20 2.17 9.47
C LEU A 76 -19.96 0.87 9.11
N VAL A 77 -20.00 -0.12 10.01
CA VAL A 77 -20.90 -1.31 10.02
C VAL A 77 -20.61 -1.99 11.37
N GLU A 78 -21.47 -2.05 12.38
CA GLU A 78 -22.87 -1.68 12.61
C GLU A 78 -22.95 -1.05 14.01
N ALA A 79 -23.55 0.13 14.13
CA ALA A 79 -24.12 0.61 15.38
C ALA A 79 -25.64 0.60 15.19
N ASN A 80 -26.26 -0.55 15.43
CA ASN A 80 -27.71 -0.72 15.59
C ASN A 80 -27.98 -1.84 16.59
#